data_AF-A0A7W1BB08-F1
#
_entry.id   AF-A0A7W1BB08-F1
#
_cell.length_a   1.000
_cell.length_b   1.000
_cell.length_c   1.000
_cell.angle_alpha   90.00
_cell.angle_beta   90.00
_cell.angle_gamma   90.00
#
_symmetry.space_group_name_H-M   'P 1'
#
loop_
_entity.id
_entity.type
_entity.pdbx_description
1 polymer ?
#
loop_
_entity_poly.entity_id
_entity_poly.type
_entity_poly.pdbx_seq_one_letter_code
_entity_poly.pdbx_strand_id
1 'polypeptide(L)'
;MKGWSIAVVGFGGVLPTDEWLAGPDHPGMASGDDIPTMVTAVRAADELADLVIVAIHWGVELDLQPRPEDIERAHAMIDAGADIIFGHHSHRLNPMGT
;
A
#
# COMPACT_ATOMS: atom_id res chain seq x y z
N MET A 1 -21.82 20.25 -12.05
CA MET A 1 -20.36 20.00 -11.95
C MET A 1 -20.16 18.51 -11.82
N LYS A 2 -19.19 17.91 -12.53
CA LYS A 2 -18.81 16.50 -12.34
C LYS A 2 -17.88 16.43 -11.13
N GLY A 3 -18.22 15.63 -10.11
CA GLY A 3 -17.35 15.35 -8.97
C GLY A 3 -16.28 14.32 -9.32
N TRP A 4 -15.33 14.10 -8.41
CA TRP A 4 -14.28 13.08 -8.58
C TRP A 4 -14.73 11.76 -7.96
N SER A 5 -14.53 10.64 -8.65
CA SER A 5 -14.57 9.30 -8.04
C SER A 5 -13.22 8.96 -7.41
N ILE A 6 -13.25 8.34 -6.23
CA ILE A 6 -12.04 7.98 -5.48
C ILE A 6 -12.08 6.49 -5.21
N ALA A 7 -11.04 5.77 -5.62
CA ALA A 7 -10.80 4.38 -5.24
C ALA A 7 -9.81 4.33 -4.07
N VAL A 8 -10.04 3.38 -3.16
CA VAL A 8 -9.12 3.11 -2.05
C VAL A 8 -8.77 1.62 -2.06
N VAL A 9 -7.48 1.31 -2.11
CA VAL A 9 -6.96 -0.06 -2.03
C VAL A 9 -6.03 -0.20 -0.82
N GLY A 10 -5.99 -1.39 -0.23
CA GLY A 10 -5.32 -1.63 1.05
C GLY A 10 -4.42 -2.86 1.05
N PHE A 11 -3.24 -2.77 1.68
CA PHE A 11 -2.29 -3.87 1.79
C PHE A 11 -1.61 -3.92 3.17
N GLY A 12 -1.15 -5.10 3.58
CA GLY A 12 -0.36 -5.29 4.81
C GLY A 12 0.97 -5.96 4.55
N GLY A 13 2.07 -5.26 4.86
CA GLY A 13 3.46 -5.74 4.76
C GLY A 13 4.14 -6.01 6.11
N VAL A 14 3.35 -6.10 7.19
CA VAL A 14 3.82 -6.53 8.52
C VAL A 14 3.04 -7.78 8.90
N LEU A 15 3.71 -8.91 8.78
CA LEU A 15 3.12 -10.24 8.86
C LEU A 15 3.75 -11.02 10.03
N PRO A 16 3.09 -11.12 11.19
CA PRO A 16 3.56 -11.99 12.26
C PRO A 16 3.52 -13.46 11.86
N THR A 17 2.48 -13.86 11.11
CA THR A 17 2.30 -15.19 10.52
C THR A 17 1.55 -15.07 9.20
N ASP A 18 1.70 -16.07 8.33
CA ASP A 18 1.03 -16.11 7.02
C ASP A 18 -0.51 -16.20 7.13
N GLU A 19 -1.03 -16.64 8.27
CA GLU A 19 -2.48 -16.77 8.53
C GLU A 19 -3.24 -15.43 8.48
N TRP A 20 -2.51 -14.31 8.55
CA TRP A 20 -3.11 -12.97 8.46
C TRP A 20 -3.43 -12.57 7.03
N LEU A 21 -2.82 -13.21 6.03
CA LEU A 21 -3.11 -12.97 4.62
C LEU A 21 -4.47 -13.55 4.23
N ALA A 22 -5.13 -12.94 3.25
CA ALA A 22 -6.32 -13.53 2.65
C ALA A 22 -5.95 -14.78 1.84
N GLY A 23 -6.69 -15.87 2.04
CA GLY A 23 -6.56 -17.10 1.28
C GLY A 23 -7.87 -17.48 0.58
N PRO A 24 -7.87 -18.52 -0.26
CA PRO A 24 -9.09 -19.01 -0.92
C PRO A 24 -10.19 -19.42 0.07
N ASP A 25 -9.78 -19.94 1.23
CA ASP A 25 -10.68 -20.54 2.22
C ASP A 25 -10.75 -19.74 3.54
N HIS A 26 -10.09 -18.59 3.64
CA HIS A 26 -10.13 -17.75 4.85
C HIS A 26 -9.96 -16.26 4.54
N PRO A 27 -10.62 -15.38 5.32
CA PRO A 27 -10.41 -13.94 5.20
C PRO A 27 -9.02 -13.55 5.70
N GLY A 28 -8.60 -12.34 5.32
CA GLY A 28 -7.34 -11.74 5.76
C GLY A 28 -7.06 -10.46 4.99
N MET A 29 -5.81 -9.99 5.07
CA MET A 29 -5.36 -8.81 4.33
C MET A 29 -4.69 -9.18 3.01
N ALA A 30 -4.76 -8.29 2.03
CA ALA A 30 -3.94 -8.41 0.83
C ALA A 30 -2.46 -8.19 1.19
N SER A 31 -1.58 -8.98 0.59
CA SER A 31 -0.14 -8.89 0.86
C SER A 31 0.43 -7.55 0.38
N GLY A 32 1.16 -6.87 1.27
CA GLY A 32 1.99 -5.70 0.96
C GLY A 32 3.42 -6.06 0.58
N ASP A 33 3.74 -7.35 0.44
CA ASP A 33 5.05 -7.87 0.04
C ASP A 33 5.03 -8.53 -1.36
N ASP A 34 3.87 -8.54 -2.03
CA ASP A 34 3.69 -9.08 -3.39
C ASP A 34 3.40 -7.95 -4.39
N ILE A 35 4.48 -7.37 -4.95
CA ILE A 35 4.42 -6.23 -5.88
C ILE A 35 3.48 -6.51 -7.08
N PRO A 36 3.54 -7.65 -7.78
CA PRO A 36 2.59 -7.97 -8.84
C PRO A 36 1.12 -7.80 -8.45
N THR A 37 0.71 -8.34 -7.30
CA THR A 37 -0.67 -8.21 -6.80
C THR A 37 -1.01 -6.75 -6.49
N MET A 38 -0.09 -6.02 -5.88
CA MET A 38 -0.26 -4.58 -5.58
C MET A 38 -0.47 -3.79 -6.87
N VAL A 39 0.37 -4.01 -7.88
CA VAL A 39 0.28 -3.36 -9.20
C VAL A 39 -1.03 -3.68 -9.91
N THR A 40 -1.46 -4.96 -9.90
CA THR A 40 -2.72 -5.36 -10.53
C THR A 40 -3.91 -4.66 -9.89
N ALA A 41 -3.97 -4.61 -8.56
CA ALA A 41 -5.06 -3.96 -7.83
C ALA A 41 -5.09 -2.44 -8.05
N VAL A 42 -3.92 -1.78 -8.05
CA VAL A 42 -3.82 -0.33 -8.29
C VAL A 42 -4.25 0.02 -9.72
N ARG A 43 -3.79 -0.73 -10.74
CA ARG A 43 -4.23 -0.51 -12.14
C ARG A 43 -5.74 -0.67 -12.31
N ALA A 44 -6.31 -1.70 -11.70
CA ALA A 44 -7.75 -1.90 -11.75
C ALA A 44 -8.52 -0.75 -11.07
N ALA A 45 -7.96 -0.16 -10.01
CA ALA A 45 -8.55 1.01 -9.36
C ALA A 45 -8.45 2.28 -10.23
N ASP A 46 -7.31 2.50 -10.88
CA ASP A 46 -7.05 3.64 -11.78
C ASP A 46 -8.00 3.64 -12.99
N GLU A 47 -8.31 2.46 -13.54
CA GLU A 47 -9.30 2.32 -14.61
C GLU A 47 -10.73 2.73 -14.21
N LEU A 48 -11.03 2.78 -12.90
CA LEU A 48 -12.39 2.97 -12.37
C LEU A 48 -12.61 4.32 -11.66
N ALA A 49 -11.54 5.03 -11.29
CA ALA A 49 -11.62 6.23 -10.46
C ALA A 49 -10.81 7.40 -11.03
N ASP A 50 -11.24 8.63 -10.71
CA ASP A 50 -10.45 9.83 -11.03
C ASP A 50 -9.24 10.00 -10.08
N LEU A 51 -9.24 9.32 -8.92
CA LEU A 51 -8.13 9.24 -7.97
C LEU A 51 -8.00 7.85 -7.33
N VAL A 52 -6.77 7.40 -7.12
CA VAL A 52 -6.43 6.17 -6.40
C VAL A 52 -5.62 6.47 -5.15
N ILE A 53 -6.14 6.04 -3.99
CA ILE A 53 -5.47 6.10 -2.71
C ILE A 53 -5.08 4.68 -2.28
N VAL A 54 -3.79 4.47 -2.05
CA VAL A 54 -3.27 3.25 -1.42
C VAL A 54 -3.10 3.50 0.08
N ALA A 55 -3.67 2.63 0.92
CA ALA A 55 -3.35 2.56 2.34
C ALA A 55 -2.52 1.30 2.61
N ILE A 56 -1.34 1.45 3.21
CA ILE A 56 -0.42 0.32 3.41
C ILE A 56 0.22 0.31 4.79
N HIS A 57 0.12 -0.84 5.46
CA HIS A 57 0.72 -1.10 6.76
C HIS A 57 2.13 -1.69 6.56
N TRP A 58 3.18 -0.86 6.64
CA TRP A 58 4.58 -1.21 6.31
C TRP A 58 5.64 -0.43 7.10
N GLY A 59 6.92 -0.68 6.84
CA GLY A 59 8.02 -0.02 7.53
C GLY A 59 8.41 -0.74 8.82
N VAL A 60 9.25 -0.07 9.61
CA VAL A 60 9.83 -0.63 10.84
C VAL A 60 9.44 0.24 12.01
N GLU A 61 9.09 -0.38 13.13
CA GLU A 61 8.76 0.34 14.35
C GLU A 61 9.86 1.34 14.73
N LEU A 62 9.43 2.57 14.99
CA LEU A 62 10.24 3.71 15.46
C LEU A 62 11.29 4.21 14.48
N ASP A 63 11.40 3.62 13.29
CA ASP A 63 12.37 4.08 12.30
C ASP A 63 11.96 5.45 11.73
N LEU A 64 12.97 6.25 11.40
CA LEU A 64 12.79 7.63 10.93
C LEU A 64 12.90 7.75 9.42
N GLN A 65 13.45 6.72 8.77
CA GLN A 65 13.62 6.66 7.32
C GLN A 65 12.81 5.50 6.75
N PRO A 66 12.25 5.65 5.54
CA PRO A 66 11.66 4.52 4.83
C PRO A 66 12.74 3.51 4.46
N ARG A 67 12.39 2.21 4.48
CA ARG A 67 13.30 1.17 4.01
C ARG A 67 13.37 1.14 2.49
N PRO A 68 14.48 0.64 1.90
CA PRO A 68 14.59 0.48 0.45
C PRO A 68 13.44 -0.32 -0.17
N GLU A 69 12.97 -1.39 0.47
CA GLU A 69 11.84 -2.19 -0.02
C GLU A 69 10.51 -1.43 -0.02
N ASP A 70 10.26 -0.57 0.97
CA ASP A 70 9.03 0.23 1.03
C ASP A 70 9.06 1.30 -0.07
N ILE A 71 10.23 1.87 -0.37
CA ILE A 71 10.45 2.79 -1.50
C ILE A 71 10.20 2.07 -2.84
N GLU A 72 10.73 0.85 -3.02
CA GLU A 72 10.53 0.06 -4.24
C GLU A 72 9.04 -0.23 -4.48
N ARG A 73 8.32 -0.70 -3.45
CA ARG A 73 6.88 -0.95 -3.51
C ARG A 73 6.10 0.33 -3.79
N ALA A 74 6.48 1.45 -3.16
CA ALA A 74 5.85 2.74 -3.41
C ALA A 74 5.98 3.16 -4.89
N HIS A 75 7.19 3.06 -5.46
CA HIS A 75 7.42 3.37 -6.87
C HIS A 75 6.61 2.46 -7.80
N ALA A 76 6.57 1.16 -7.53
CA ALA A 76 5.77 0.23 -8.34
C ALA A 76 4.27 0.58 -8.33
N MET A 77 3.72 1.01 -7.18
CA MET A 77 2.33 1.44 -7.08
C MET A 77 2.09 2.82 -7.73
N ILE A 78 3.03 3.76 -7.63
CA ILE A 78 2.97 5.04 -8.35
C ILE A 78 2.93 4.78 -9.85
N ASP A 79 3.83 3.95 -10.37
CA ASP A 79 3.91 3.58 -11.79
C ASP A 79 2.66 2.81 -12.26
N ALA A 80 1.89 2.25 -11.34
CA ALA A 80 0.64 1.54 -11.60
C ALA A 80 -0.61 2.45 -11.60
N GLY A 81 -0.50 3.71 -11.18
CA GLY A 81 -1.61 4.67 -11.14
C GLY A 81 -2.02 5.15 -9.75
N ALA A 82 -1.23 4.89 -8.69
CA ALA A 82 -1.53 5.46 -7.38
C ALA A 82 -1.23 6.97 -7.33
N ASP A 83 -2.21 7.78 -6.94
CA ASP A 83 -2.03 9.22 -6.72
C ASP A 83 -1.53 9.53 -5.31
N ILE A 84 -2.00 8.75 -4.33
CA ILE A 84 -1.65 8.93 -2.92
C ILE A 84 -1.29 7.57 -2.34
N ILE A 85 -0.15 7.49 -1.64
CA ILE A 85 0.23 6.33 -0.84
C ILE A 85 0.34 6.78 0.61
N PHE A 86 -0.54 6.22 1.44
CA PHE A 86 -0.58 6.45 2.88
C PHE A 86 0.01 5.25 3.62
N GLY A 87 1.30 5.35 3.94
CA GLY A 87 2.03 4.37 4.73
C GLY A 87 1.87 4.58 6.23
N HIS A 88 1.65 3.51 6.99
CA HIS A 88 1.63 3.50 8.46
C HIS A 88 2.24 2.21 9.02
N HIS A 89 2.42 2.15 10.36
CA HIS A 89 3.03 1.08 11.19
C HIS A 89 4.30 1.53 11.92
N SER A 90 5.18 2.32 11.29
CA SER A 90 6.42 2.79 11.93
C SER A 90 6.20 3.61 13.22
N HIS A 91 4.95 4.01 13.51
CA HIS A 91 4.56 4.85 14.63
C HIS A 91 5.31 6.21 14.64
N ARG A 92 5.79 6.63 13.46
CA ARG A 92 6.56 7.86 13.23
C ARG A 92 6.19 8.47 11.89
N LEU A 93 6.50 9.75 11.72
CA LEU A 93 6.55 10.38 10.40
C LEU A 93 7.79 9.85 9.66
N ASN A 94 7.67 9.59 8.36
CA ASN A 94 8.73 9.05 7.52
C ASN A 94 8.71 9.77 6.16
N PRO A 95 9.84 10.33 5.68
CA PRO A 95 11.09 10.54 6.42
C PRO A 95 10.96 11.69 7.44
N MET A 96 11.67 11.61 8.57
CA MET A 96 11.97 12.79 9.39
C MET A 96 13.45 13.15 9.24
N GLY A 97 13.75 14.46 9.14
CA GLY A 97 15.12 14.95 9.16
C GLY A 97 15.80 14.60 10.49
N THR A 98 17.09 14.28 10.43
CA THR A 98 17.95 14.11 11.62
C THR A 98 18.26 15.44 12.28
#